data_AF-A0A6P0Z3V1-F1
#
_entry.id   AF-A0A6P0Z3V1-F1
#
_cell.length_a   1.000
_cell.length_b   1.000
_cell.length_c   1.000
_cell.angle_alpha   90.00
_cell.angle_beta   90.00
_cell.angle_gamma   90.00
#
_symmetry.space_group_name_H-M   'P 1'
#
loop_
_entity.id
_entity.type
_entity.pdbx_description
1 polymer ?
#
loop_
_entity_poly.entity_id
_entity_poly.type
_entity_poly.pdbx_seq_one_letter_code
_entity_poly.pdbx_strand_id
1 'polypeptide(L)' 'MGSTQVRIALDAMGGDYAPDEIIKGAARAKEELGVEVLL' A
#
# COMPACT_ATOMS: atom_id res chain seq x y z
N MET A 1 -10.86 -11.42 19.60
CA MET A 1 -10.98 -11.94 18.23
C MET A 1 -9.86 -11.29 17.45
N GLY A 2 -8.86 -12.05 16.98
CA GLY A 2 -7.70 -11.46 16.30
C GLY A 2 -8.19 -10.74 15.04
N SER A 3 -8.00 -9.42 14.97
CA SER A 3 -8.26 -8.68 13.74
C SER A 3 -7.24 -9.14 12.71
N THR A 4 -7.67 -9.91 11.71
CA THR A 4 -6.79 -10.28 10.60
C THR A 4 -6.50 -9.00 9.81
N GLN A 5 -5.31 -8.44 9.98
CA GLN A 5 -4.85 -7.32 9.19
C GLN A 5 -4.72 -7.77 7.73
N VAL A 6 -5.31 -7.02 6.80
CA VAL A 6 -5.24 -7.32 5.37
C VAL A 6 -3.84 -6.98 4.87
N ARG A 7 -3.19 -7.93 4.19
CA ARG A 7 -1.85 -7.78 3.59
C ARG A 7 -1.93 -7.80 2.07
N ILE A 8 -1.32 -6.80 1.42
CA ILE A 8 -1.43 -6.54 -0.01
C ILE A 8 -0.03 -6.47 -0.62
N ALA A 9 0.22 -7.21 -1.70
CA ALA A 9 1.41 -7.04 -2.54
C ALA A 9 1.09 -6.04 -3.66
N LEU A 10 1.94 -5.05 -3.86
CA LEU A 10 1.71 -3.92 -4.76
C LEU A 10 2.96 -3.68 -5.62
N ASP A 11 2.79 -3.65 -6.95
CA ASP A 11 3.87 -3.26 -7.86
C ASP A 11 4.11 -1.75 -7.80
N ALA A 12 5.28 -1.35 -7.32
CA ALA A 12 5.65 0.06 -7.20
C ALA A 12 6.13 0.69 -8.52
N MET A 13 6.40 -0.08 -9.58
CA MET A 13 7.13 0.41 -10.75
C MET A 13 6.25 0.65 -11.98
N GLY A 14 5.00 0.20 -11.98
CA GLY A 14 4.07 0.36 -13.09
C GLY A 14 3.29 1.69 -13.06
N GLY A 15 3.32 2.43 -14.17
CA GLY A 15 2.46 3.60 -14.42
C GLY A 15 3.22 4.90 -14.69
N ASP A 16 2.50 5.91 -15.21
CA ASP A 16 3.09 7.16 -15.70
C ASP A 16 3.81 7.99 -14.61
N TYR A 17 3.36 7.85 -13.35
CA TYR A 17 3.89 8.55 -12.18
C TYR A 17 4.51 7.60 -11.15
N ALA A 18 4.83 6.37 -11.56
CA ALA A 18 5.55 5.44 -10.72
C ALA A 18 7.03 5.86 -10.59
N PRO A 19 7.69 5.57 -9.45
CA PRO A 19 7.15 4.92 -8.25
C PRO A 19 6.50 5.89 -7.24
N ASP A 20 6.69 7.20 -7.42
CA ASP A 20 6.40 8.20 -6.39
C ASP A 20 4.93 8.21 -5.96
N GLU A 21 3.98 8.21 -6.90
CA GLU A 21 2.55 8.25 -6.56
C GLU A 21 2.06 6.92 -5.97
N ILE A 22 2.65 5.80 -6.37
CA ILE A 22 2.32 4.49 -5.81
C ILE A 22 2.75 4.40 -4.35
N ILE A 23 3.96 4.86 -4.03
CA ILE A 23 4.48 4.87 -2.66
C ILE A 23 3.65 5.82 -1.78
N LYS A 24 3.30 7.01 -2.27
CA LYS A 24 2.45 7.96 -1.53
C LYS A 24 1.08 7.36 -1.22
N GLY A 25 0.45 6.71 -2.20
CA GLY A 25 -0.82 6.02 -2.02
C GLY A 25 -0.73 4.87 -1.02
N ALA A 26 0.31 4.04 -1.09
CA ALA A 26 0.55 2.93 -0.18
C ALA A 26 0.74 3.40 1.27
N ALA A 27 1.54 4.45 1.48
CA ALA A 27 1.75 5.04 2.80
C ALA A 27 0.44 5.56 3.40
N ARG A 28 -0.35 6.28 2.60
CA ARG A 28 -1.68 6.76 3.02
C ARG A 28 -2.64 5.62 3.33
N ALA A 29 -2.70 4.56 2.52
CA ALA A 29 -3.57 3.42 2.78
C ALA A 29 -3.22 2.71 4.10
N LYS A 30 -1.93 2.60 4.43
CA LYS A 30 -1.49 2.05 5.72
C LYS A 30 -2.00 2.90 6.90
N GLU A 31 -1.92 4.22 6.79
CA GLU A 31 -2.37 5.16 7.84
C GLU A 31 -3.91 5.25 7.95
N GLU A 32 -4.59 5.35 6.81
CA GLU A 32 -6.04 5.59 6.74
C GLU A 32 -6.86 4.31 6.93
N LEU A 33 -6.37 3.16 6.47
CA LEU A 33 -7.12 1.89 6.44
C LEU A 33 -6.51 0.79 7.31
N GLY A 34 -5.32 1.00 7.87
CA GLY A 34 -4.66 0.02 8.73
C GLY A 34 -4.22 -1.26 8.01
N VAL A 35 -4.05 -1.23 6.69
CA VAL A 35 -3.58 -2.37 5.89
C VAL A 35 -2.06 -2.49 5.91
N GLU A 36 -1.55 -3.71 5.69
CA GLU A 36 -0.13 -3.94 5.44
C GLU A 36 0.13 -3.99 3.94
N VAL A 37 1.10 -3.20 3.46
CA VAL A 37 1.51 -3.17 2.05
C VAL A 37 2.94 -3.66 1.91
N LEU A 38 3.15 -4.60 0.98
CA LEU A 38 4.45 -5.06 0.50
C LEU A 38 4.66 -4.50 -0.91
N LEU A 39 5.71 -3.69 -1.06
CA LEU A 39 6.14 -3.09 -2.34
C LEU A 39 7.21 -3.96 -3.01
#